data_AF-A0A9X7JK00-F1
#
_entry.id   AF-A0A9X7JK00-F1
#
_cell.length_a   1.000
_cell.length_b   1.000
_cell.length_c   1.000
_cell.angle_alpha   90.00
_cell.angle_beta   90.00
_cell.angle_gamma   90.00
#
_symmetry.space_group_name_H-M   'P 1'
#
loop_
_entity.id
_entity.type
_entity.pdbx_description
1 polymer ?
#
loop_
_entity_poly.entity_id
_entity_poly.type
_entity_poly.pdbx_seq_one_letter_code
_entity_poly.pdbx_strand_id
1 'polypeptide(L)' 'MAGKFEMYEDKAGKYRYRLKAGNGEIIAVGEAYNSRSACEKGIESVKQNAASAPVKDLGHQEK' A
#
# COMPACT_ATOMS: atom_id res chain seq x y z
N MET A 1 13.34 12.08 -6.91
CA MET A 1 13.14 10.74 -7.50
C MET A 1 11.72 10.28 -7.22
N ALA A 2 11.07 9.58 -8.15
CA ALA A 2 9.73 9.05 -7.95
C ALA A 2 9.71 7.96 -6.87
N GLY A 3 8.61 7.83 -6.14
CA GLY A 3 8.41 6.73 -5.19
C GLY A 3 8.28 5.38 -5.92
N LYS A 4 8.58 4.28 -5.21
CA LYS A 4 8.54 2.91 -5.75
C LYS A 4 7.69 1.97 -4.89
N PHE A 5 6.91 1.11 -5.53
CA PHE A 5 6.24 0.01 -4.88
C PHE A 5 7.16 -1.21 -4.82
N GLU A 6 7.34 -1.77 -3.65
CA GLU A 6 8.06 -3.03 -3.42
C GLU A 6 7.06 -4.09 -2.96
N MET A 7 6.91 -5.16 -3.73
CA MET A 7 6.08 -6.32 -3.37
C MET A 7 6.98 -7.42 -2.83
N TYR A 8 6.56 -8.05 -1.73
CA TYR A 8 7.30 -9.12 -1.06
C TYR A 8 6.35 -10.14 -0.43
N GLU A 9 6.84 -11.36 -0.23
CA GLU A 9 6.15 -12.40 0.54
C GLU A 9 6.62 -12.34 1.99
N ASP A 10 5.68 -12.33 2.92
CA ASP A 10 5.94 -12.38 4.35
C ASP A 10 6.17 -13.83 4.82
N LYS A 11 6.73 -14.01 6.02
CA LYS A 11 6.99 -15.33 6.62
C LYS A 11 5.75 -16.22 6.72
N ALA A 12 4.55 -15.62 6.74
CA ALA A 12 3.28 -16.34 6.73
C ALA A 12 2.83 -16.80 5.32
N GLY A 13 3.65 -16.66 4.28
CA GLY A 13 3.31 -16.99 2.89
C GLY A 13 2.31 -16.02 2.26
N LYS A 14 2.14 -14.83 2.84
CA LYS A 14 1.22 -13.79 2.34
C LYS A 14 1.97 -12.73 1.56
N TYR A 15 1.37 -12.25 0.49
CA TYR A 15 1.92 -11.17 -0.33
C TYR A 15 1.56 -9.81 0.26
N ARG A 16 2.54 -8.93 0.38
CA ARG A 16 2.37 -7.54 0.82
C ARG A 16 3.09 -6.60 -0.11
N TYR A 17 2.67 -5.36 -0.12
CA TYR A 17 3.39 -4.28 -0.78
C TYR A 17 3.74 -3.17 0.19
N ARG A 18 4.78 -2.40 -0.12
CA ARG A 18 5.11 -1.15 0.55
C ARG A 18 5.50 -0.09 -0.48
N LEU A 19 5.10 1.15 -0.24
CA LEU A 19 5.50 2.30 -1.04
C LEU A 19 6.66 2.99 -0.33
N LYS A 20 7.78 3.12 -1.04
CA LYS A 20 8.90 3.95 -0.59
C LYS A 20 8.90 5.30 -1.29
N ALA A 21 9.09 6.36 -0.52
CA ALA A 21 9.35 7.70 -1.04
C ALA A 21 10.72 7.76 -1.74
N GLY A 22 10.98 8.84 -2.46
CA GLY A 22 12.25 9.05 -3.19
C GLY A 22 13.48 9.08 -2.28
N ASN A 23 13.30 9.30 -0.98
CA ASN A 23 14.34 9.26 0.05
C ASN A 23 14.53 7.85 0.67
N GLY A 24 13.75 6.85 0.23
CA GLY A 24 13.84 5.46 0.70
C GLY A 24 12.96 5.12 1.90
N GLU A 25 12.29 6.10 2.51
CA GLU A 25 11.39 5.87 3.65
C GLU A 25 10.08 5.21 3.21
N ILE A 26 9.54 4.34 4.05
CA ILE A 26 8.26 3.68 3.81
C ILE A 26 7.14 4.65 4.20
N ILE A 27 6.30 5.00 3.23
CA ILE A 27 5.19 5.96 3.43
C ILE A 27 3.82 5.29 3.38
N ALA A 28 3.73 4.06 2.84
CA ALA A 28 2.51 3.26 2.88
C ALA A 28 2.83 1.77 2.89
N VAL A 29 1.99 0.98 3.54
CA VAL A 29 2.09 -0.48 3.59
C VAL A 29 0.71 -1.06 3.25
N GLY A 30 0.69 -2.02 2.35
CA GLY A 30 -0.51 -2.73 1.93
C GLY A 30 -0.89 -3.87 2.88
N GLU A 31 -2.13 -4.31 2.75
CA GLU A 31 -2.66 -5.47 3.43
C GLU A 31 -1.97 -6.77 2.99
N ALA A 32 -2.22 -7.85 3.74
CA ALA A 32 -1.70 -9.17 3.44
C ALA A 32 -2.65 -9.92 2.50
N TYR A 33 -2.22 -10.14 1.26
CA TYR A 33 -2.95 -10.87 0.23
C TYR A 33 -2.54 -12.35 0.20
N ASN A 34 -3.49 -13.23 -0.15
CA ASN A 34 -3.22 -14.67 -0.32
C ASN A 34 -2.55 -15.02 -1.65
N SER A 35 -2.42 -14.07 -2.59
CA SER A 35 -1.91 -14.33 -3.93
C SER A 35 -1.21 -13.11 -4.51
N ARG A 36 -0.16 -13.36 -5.29
CA ARG A 36 0.60 -12.32 -6.00
C ARG A 36 -0.30 -11.43 -6.86
N SER A 37 -1.18 -12.03 -7.67
CA SER A 37 -2.09 -11.28 -8.56
C SER A 37 -3.05 -10.37 -7.79
N ALA A 38 -3.52 -10.79 -6.60
CA ALA A 38 -4.36 -9.95 -5.76
C ALA A 38 -3.59 -8.75 -5.20
N CYS A 39 -2.32 -8.95 -4.82
CA CYS A 39 -1.44 -7.87 -4.38
C CYS A 39 -1.15 -6.88 -5.52
N GLU A 40 -0.90 -7.36 -6.75
CA GLU A 40 -0.68 -6.52 -7.93
C GLU A 40 -1.90 -5.66 -8.25
N LYS A 41 -3.12 -6.25 -8.21
CA LYS A 41 -4.38 -5.50 -8.35
C LYS A 41 -4.55 -4.45 -7.25
N GLY A 42 -4.16 -4.77 -6.01
CA GLY A 42 -4.14 -3.82 -4.91
C GLY A 42 -3.25 -2.61 -5.19
N ILE A 43 -2.02 -2.85 -5.66
CA ILE A 43 -1.08 -1.78 -6.06
C ILE A 43 -1.66 -0.93 -7.20
N GLU A 44 -2.24 -1.56 -8.22
CA GLU A 44 -2.84 -0.84 -9.35
C GLU A 44 -3.99 0.05 -8.91
N SER A 45 -4.87 -0.47 -8.05
CA SER A 45 -5.97 0.30 -7.47
C SER A 45 -5.44 1.50 -6.68
N VAL A 46 -4.39 1.34 -5.86
CA VAL A 46 -3.78 2.46 -5.15
C VAL A 46 -3.22 3.49 -6.13
N LYS A 47 -2.49 3.07 -7.17
CA LYS A 47 -1.95 4.01 -8.17
C LYS A 47 -3.03 4.82 -8.87
N GLN A 48 -4.17 4.21 -9.18
CA GLN A 48 -5.27 4.87 -9.86
C GLN A 48 -6.07 5.81 -8.95
N ASN A 49 -6.31 5.40 -7.71
CA ASN A 49 -7.23 6.11 -6.82
C ASN A 49 -6.52 7.10 -5.90
N ALA A 50 -5.27 6.84 -5.47
CA ALA A 50 -4.61 7.64 -4.44
C ALA A 50 -4.24 9.05 -4.89
N ALA A 51 -3.94 9.26 -6.18
CA ALA A 51 -3.49 10.56 -6.68
C ALA A 51 -4.54 11.68 -6.52
N SER A 52 -5.82 11.32 -6.54
CA SER A 52 -6.95 12.26 -6.45
C SER A 52 -7.85 12.02 -5.24
N ALA A 53 -7.49 11.08 -4.36
CA ALA A 53 -8.32 10.72 -3.21
C ALA A 53 -8.37 11.88 -2.19
N PRO A 54 -9.56 12.31 -1.75
CA PRO A 54 -9.67 13.31 -0.70
C PRO A 54 -9.20 12.72 0.64
N VAL A 55 -8.47 13.53 1.41
CA VAL A 55 -8.14 13.19 2.80
C VAL A 55 -9.39 13.44 3.64
N LYS A 56 -9.90 12.40 4.29
CA LYS A 56 -10.99 12.49 5.25
C LYS A 56 -10.47 12.15 6.64
N ASP A 57 -10.40 13.16 7.51
CA ASP A 57 -10.16 12.95 8.93
C ASP A 57 -11.43 12.34 9.57
N LEU A 58 -11.27 11.20 10.25
CA LEU A 58 -12.38 10.54 10.96
C LEU A 58 -12.39 10.86 12.46
N GLY A 59 -11.47 11.69 12.93
CA GLY A 59 -11.29 12.02 14.35
C GLY A 59 -10.99 10.80 15.23
N HIS A 60 -11.07 11.03 16.55
CA HIS A 60 -11.10 9.96 17.54
C HIS A 60 -12.53 9.41 17.62
N GLN A 61 -12.78 8.26 17.01
CA GLN A 61 -14.06 7.57 17.14
C GLN A 61 -14.09 6.87 18.52
N GLU A 62 -14.64 7.56 19.53
CA GLU A 62 -15.01 6.92 20.80
C GLU A 62 -16.17 5.95 20.53
N LYS A 63 -16.02 4.70 20.99
CA LYS A 63 -17.05 3.66 20.86
C LYS A 63 -18.19 3.87 21.86
#